data_AF-A0A9W9U6J7-F1
#
_entry.id   AF-A0A9W9U6J7-F1
#
_cell.length_a   1.000
_cell.length_b   1.000
_cell.length_c   1.000
_cell.angle_alpha   90.00
_cell.angle_beta   90.00
_cell.angle_gamma   90.00
#
_symmetry.space_group_name_H-M   'P 1'
#
loop_
_entity.id
_entity.type
_entity.pdbx_description
1 polymer ?
#
loop_
_entity_poly.entity_id
_entity_poly.type
_entity_poly.pdbx_seq_one_letter_code
_entity_poly.pdbx_strand_id
1 'polypeptide(L)' 'MTVIYLEFPESPVSQDTILVVTQILQAINPSLCESERTHDSITFTSTDSDVEVYGGIFQFWANSEPPLICAWRVSGSY' A
#
# COMPACT_ATOMS: atom_id res chain seq x y z
N MET A 1 2.70 -14.13 -4.09
CA MET A 1 2.05 -13.26 -3.08
C MET A 1 2.77 -11.92 -3.09
N THR A 2 2.04 -10.83 -3.19
CA THR A 2 2.57 -9.46 -3.09
C THR A 2 2.26 -8.91 -1.71
N VAL A 3 3.24 -8.27 -1.08
CA VAL A 3 3.10 -7.54 0.18
C VAL A 3 3.48 -6.09 -0.08
N ILE A 4 2.63 -5.16 0.34
CA ILE A 4 2.85 -3.72 0.21
C ILE A 4 2.77 -3.13 1.60
N TYR A 5 3.87 -2.57 2.06
CA TYR A 5 3.95 -1.82 3.30
C TYR A 5 4.05 -0.33 2.97
N LEU A 6 3.21 0.45 3.62
CA LEU A 6 3.20 1.91 3.54
C LEU A 6 3.42 2.48 4.93
N GLU A 7 4.48 3.24 5.09
CA GLU A 7 4.79 3.99 6.31
C GLU A 7 4.65 5.48 6.04
N PHE A 8 3.79 6.13 6.78
CA PHE A 8 3.41 7.51 6.56
C PHE A 8 4.24 8.45 7.45
N PRO A 9 4.66 9.61 6.94
CA PRO A 9 5.35 10.62 7.74
C PRO A 9 4.44 11.25 8.81
N GLU A 10 3.12 11.21 8.62
CA GLU A 10 2.12 11.63 9.59
C GLU A 10 1.83 10.52 10.60
N SER A 11 1.86 10.85 11.90
CA SER A 11 1.53 9.91 12.98
C SER A 11 0.70 10.62 14.07
N PRO A 12 -0.57 10.21 14.30
CA PRO A 12 -1.28 9.12 13.64
C PRO A 12 -1.78 9.51 12.23
N VAL A 13 -1.84 8.53 11.32
CA VAL A 13 -2.37 8.74 9.96
C VAL A 13 -3.86 9.08 9.99
N SER A 14 -4.27 10.08 9.22
CA SER A 14 -5.70 10.42 9.10
C SER A 14 -6.52 9.30 8.43
N GLN A 15 -7.78 9.12 8.88
CA GLN A 15 -8.66 8.11 8.30
C GLN A 15 -8.98 8.37 6.82
N ASP A 16 -9.04 9.64 6.40
CA ASP A 16 -9.25 10.02 5.00
C ASP A 16 -8.08 9.56 4.12
N THR A 17 -6.83 9.76 4.57
CA THR A 17 -5.65 9.24 3.87
C THR A 17 -5.72 7.72 3.73
N ILE A 18 -6.05 7.00 4.80
CA ILE A 18 -6.17 5.53 4.76
C ILE A 18 -7.23 5.08 3.76
N LEU A 19 -8.41 5.72 3.74
CA LEU A 19 -9.48 5.39 2.81
C LEU A 19 -9.06 5.60 1.36
N VAL A 20 -8.42 6.73 1.04
CA VAL A 20 -7.99 7.04 -0.32
C VAL A 20 -6.91 6.08 -0.80
N VAL A 21 -5.91 5.80 0.05
CA VAL A 21 -4.84 4.85 -0.28
C VAL A 21 -5.37 3.44 -0.51
N THR A 22 -6.30 3.00 0.33
CA THR A 22 -6.97 1.71 0.18
C THR A 22 -7.71 1.63 -1.16
N GLN A 23 -8.45 2.69 -1.53
CA GLN A 23 -9.17 2.74 -2.81
C GLN A 23 -8.23 2.73 -4.02
N ILE A 24 -7.12 3.46 -3.96
CA ILE A 24 -6.12 3.47 -5.04
C ILE A 24 -5.51 2.08 -5.20
N LEU A 25 -5.09 1.45 -4.10
CA LEU A 25 -4.52 0.11 -4.12
C LEU A 25 -5.51 -0.94 -4.64
N GLN A 26 -6.76 -0.86 -4.22
CA GLN A 26 -7.83 -1.74 -4.71
C GLN A 26 -8.16 -1.50 -6.19
N ALA A 27 -8.03 -0.26 -6.69
CA ALA A 27 -8.19 0.03 -8.11
C ALA A 27 -7.04 -0.52 -8.96
N ILE A 28 -5.81 -0.56 -8.42
CA ILE A 28 -4.64 -1.17 -9.07
C ILE A 28 -4.76 -2.70 -9.05
N ASN A 29 -5.09 -3.28 -7.89
CA ASN A 29 -5.35 -4.70 -7.74
C ASN A 29 -6.48 -4.94 -6.72
N PRO A 30 -7.67 -5.38 -7.20
CA PRO A 30 -8.81 -5.69 -6.33
C PRO A 30 -8.54 -6.80 -5.31
N SER A 31 -7.52 -7.62 -5.54
CA SER A 31 -7.10 -8.71 -4.67
C SER A 31 -6.15 -8.25 -3.55
N LEU A 32 -5.80 -6.97 -3.48
CA LEU A 32 -5.10 -6.40 -2.33
C LEU A 32 -6.07 -6.20 -1.17
N CYS A 33 -5.76 -6.81 -0.04
CA CYS A 33 -6.49 -6.64 1.20
C CYS A 33 -5.56 -6.12 2.28
N GLU A 34 -6.06 -5.21 3.10
CA GLU A 34 -5.37 -4.80 4.32
C GLU A 34 -5.21 -6.01 5.24
N SER A 35 -4.01 -6.18 5.77
CA SER A 35 -3.64 -7.30 6.64
C SER A 35 -3.22 -6.82 8.04
N GLU A 36 -2.55 -5.67 8.12
CA GLU A 36 -2.05 -5.10 9.37
C GLU A 36 -2.08 -3.57 9.29
N ARG A 37 -2.31 -2.93 10.44
CA ARG A 37 -2.36 -1.47 10.60
C ARG A 37 -1.77 -1.07 11.95
N THR A 38 -0.84 -0.11 11.94
CA THR A 38 -0.28 0.54 13.14
C THR A 38 -0.74 2.00 13.22
N HIS A 39 -0.12 2.79 14.09
CA HIS A 39 -0.41 4.23 14.20
C HIS A 39 0.08 5.05 12.99
N ASP A 40 1.13 4.58 12.31
CA ASP A 40 1.87 5.26 11.24
C ASP A 40 2.05 4.39 9.99
N SER A 41 1.57 3.15 9.98
CA SER A 41 1.77 2.24 8.85
C SER A 41 0.58 1.35 8.56
N ILE A 42 0.53 0.85 7.33
CA ILE A 42 -0.47 -0.09 6.86
C ILE A 42 0.18 -1.11 5.91
N THR A 43 -0.21 -2.37 6.06
CA THR A 43 0.27 -3.48 5.23
C THR A 43 -0.87 -4.08 4.45
N PHE A 44 -0.71 -4.15 3.13
CA PHE A 44 -1.60 -4.84 2.21
C PHE A 44 -0.96 -6.12 1.68
N THR A 45 -1.77 -7.16 1.52
CA THR A 45 -1.34 -8.44 0.96
C THR A 45 -2.25 -8.84 -0.18
N SER A 46 -1.68 -9.46 -1.21
CA SER A 46 -2.41 -10.08 -2.30
C SER A 46 -1.81 -11.43 -2.65
N THR A 47 -2.65 -12.38 -3.02
CA THR A 47 -2.22 -13.66 -3.60
C THR A 47 -1.60 -13.47 -4.98
N ASP A 48 -1.98 -12.41 -5.70
CA ASP A 48 -1.40 -12.03 -6.97
C ASP A 48 0.07 -11.60 -6.80
N SER A 49 0.93 -12.06 -7.70
CA SER A 49 2.36 -11.71 -7.73
C SER A 49 2.68 -10.56 -8.68
N ASP A 50 1.75 -10.16 -9.55
CA ASP A 50 2.02 -9.17 -10.60
C ASP A 50 1.25 -7.86 -10.40
N VAL A 51 1.65 -7.12 -9.36
CA VAL A 51 1.04 -5.82 -9.04
C VAL A 51 2.01 -4.68 -9.30
N GLU A 52 1.65 -3.78 -10.22
CA GLU A 52 2.39 -2.55 -10.46
C GLU A 52 1.84 -1.42 -9.57
N VAL A 53 2.32 -1.40 -8.32
CA VAL A 53 1.81 -0.49 -7.28
C VAL A 53 2.28 0.95 -7.48
N TYR A 54 3.49 1.13 -8.00
CA TYR A 54 4.18 2.42 -7.97
C TYR A 54 3.45 3.49 -8.81
N GLY A 55 2.87 3.15 -9.97
CA GLY A 55 2.27 4.13 -10.87
C GLY A 55 1.11 4.92 -10.26
N GLY A 56 0.09 4.22 -9.71
CA GLY A 56 -1.11 4.88 -9.18
C GLY A 56 -0.90 5.53 -7.82
N ILE A 57 -0.06 4.94 -6.97
CA ILE A 57 0.27 5.49 -5.66
C ILE A 57 1.02 6.81 -5.78
N PHE A 58 2.09 6.90 -6.60
CA PHE A 58 2.89 8.12 -6.71
C PHE A 58 2.09 9.34 -7.20
N GLN A 59 1.04 9.14 -8.01
CA GLN A 59 0.19 10.25 -8.46
C GLN A 59 -0.57 10.93 -7.31
N PHE A 60 -0.98 10.18 -6.29
CA PHE A 60 -1.71 10.73 -5.15
C PHE A 60 -0.84 11.66 -4.29
N TRP A 61 0.44 11.32 -4.13
CA TRP A 61 1.41 12.12 -3.39
C TRP A 61 2.23 13.07 -4.26
N ALA A 62 1.81 13.35 -5.50
CA ALA A 62 2.55 14.26 -6.38
C ALA A 62 2.74 15.68 -5.79
N ASN A 63 1.88 16.09 -4.85
CA ASN A 63 1.92 17.40 -4.19
C ASN A 63 2.09 17.32 -2.65
N SER A 64 2.43 16.15 -2.11
CA SER A 64 2.59 15.93 -0.67
C SER A 64 3.78 15.01 -0.40
N GLU A 65 4.17 14.87 0.86
CA GLU A 65 5.26 13.96 1.23
C GLU A 65 4.76 12.50 1.11
N PRO A 66 5.31 11.68 0.19
CA PRO A 66 4.85 10.33 -0.01
C PRO A 66 5.20 9.44 1.18
N PRO A 67 4.39 8.42 1.49
CA PRO A 67 4.80 7.39 2.43
C PRO A 67 6.01 6.64 1.88
N LEU A 68 6.80 6.07 2.78
CA LEU A 68 7.77 5.05 2.42
C LEU A 68 7.00 3.82 1.94
N ILE A 69 7.15 3.52 0.65
CA ILE A 69 6.50 2.38 0.01
C ILE A 69 7.52 1.25 -0.12
N CYS A 70 7.28 0.15 0.58
CA CYS A 70 8.04 -1.08 0.41
C CYS A 70 7.14 -2.17 -0.18
N ALA A 71 7.44 -2.62 -1.39
CA ALA A 71 6.71 -3.71 -2.04
C ALA A 71 7.61 -4.94 -2.20
N TRP A 72 7.16 -6.08 -1.69
CA TRP A 72 7.85 -7.36 -1.81
C TRP A 72 7.01 -8.37 -2.57
N ARG A 73 7.66 -9.09 -3.48
CA ARG A 73 7.10 -10.30 -4.09
C ARG A 73 7.64 -11.50 -3.33
N VAL A 74 6.74 -12.19 -2.63
CA VAL A 74 7.03 -13.48 -2.02
C VAL A 74 6.68 -14.55 -3.04
N SER A 75 7.70 -15.00 -3.78
CA SER A 75 7.67 -16.24 -4.56
C SER A 75 8.03 -17.37 -3.61
N GLY A 76 7.08 -18.26 -3.32
CA GLY A 76 7.32 -19.46 -2.52
C GLY A 76 8.42 -20.29 -3.17
N SER A 77 9.62 -20.25 -2.59
CA SER A 77 10.65 -21.24 -2.86
C SER A 77 10.53 -22.24 -1.72
N TYR A 78 9.90 -23.37 -2.02
CA TYR A 78 9.82 -24.52 -1.13
C TYR A 78 11.19 -25.18 -0.98
#